data_AF-A0A7S2CCZ6-F1
#
_entry.id   AF-A0A7S2CCZ6-F1
#
_cell.length_a   1.000
_cell.length_b   1.000
_cell.length_c   1.000
_cell.angle_alpha   90.00
_cell.angle_beta   90.00
_cell.angle_gamma   90.00
#
_symmetry.space_group_name_H-M   'P 1'
#
loop_
_entity.id
_entity.type
_entity.pdbx_description
1 polymer ?
#
loop_
_entity_poly.entity_id
_entity_poly.type
_entity_poly.pdbx_seq_one_letter_code
_entity_poly.pdbx_strand_id
1 'polypeptide(L)'
;MMDTKIDGMPFGELMNQAVKLKTHQAKPDRCKFDKYPKFYQNSMFARDEILAARAMPYTERIAAALEFKREANEFYTQGRMLDASLKYEYALSVFKHLTNNDEGWKKKGILDQDITQHEYTPANEEEAVAIKDLFVSVYLNIARTYHKQRDTTTAVQACDSALELDSECDKAMFLRAQIRIAPASAGGVEMEMATKDVSAALKVIKSKLSDLDLASNGGDGDGGGDGDGGGDGGDGAARLELLKRQKEVMRMLKKLRSDKAEQSVKDKEFAGAFHRGELYRPDEEPTKPAGPMVVHGGEGTTG
;
A
#
# COMPACT_ATOMS: atom_id res chain seq x y z
N MET A 1 -16.70 8.64 38.13
CA MET A 1 -17.06 7.38 37.46
C MET A 1 -16.15 6.30 38.02
N MET A 2 -16.68 5.27 38.67
CA MET A 2 -15.87 4.20 39.25
C MET A 2 -15.44 3.26 38.12
N ASP A 3 -14.14 3.12 37.89
CA ASP A 3 -13.59 2.07 37.04
C ASP A 3 -13.94 0.72 37.68
N THR A 4 -14.89 0.01 37.08
CA THR A 4 -15.30 -1.32 37.51
C THR A 4 -14.11 -2.26 37.29
N LYS A 5 -13.45 -2.64 38.38
CA LYS A 5 -12.35 -3.61 38.37
C LYS A 5 -12.94 -5.01 38.57
N ILE A 6 -12.59 -5.93 37.67
CA ILE A 6 -12.89 -7.36 37.81
C ILE A 6 -11.54 -8.04 38.07
N ASP A 7 -11.40 -8.73 39.21
CA ASP A 7 -10.14 -9.35 39.66
C ASP A 7 -8.91 -8.42 39.67
N GLY A 8 -9.11 -7.16 40.07
CA GLY A 8 -8.04 -6.17 40.20
C GLY A 8 -7.58 -5.54 38.88
N MET A 9 -8.00 -6.07 37.73
CA MET A 9 -7.77 -5.46 36.41
C MET A 9 -8.93 -4.56 36.00
N PRO A 10 -8.67 -3.37 35.42
CA PRO A 10 -9.70 -2.55 34.80
C PRO A 10 -10.44 -3.34 33.72
N PHE A 11 -11.76 -3.24 33.66
CA PHE A 11 -12.58 -3.96 32.67
C PHE A 11 -12.10 -3.77 31.21
N GLY A 12 -11.58 -2.58 30.87
CA GLY A 12 -10.99 -2.33 29.56
C GLY A 12 -9.76 -3.19 29.23
N GLU A 13 -8.89 -3.46 30.22
CA GLU A 13 -7.74 -4.35 30.03
C GLU A 13 -8.18 -5.80 29.91
N LEU A 14 -9.16 -6.23 30.72
CA LEU A 14 -9.75 -7.56 30.65
C LEU A 14 -10.38 -7.81 29.26
N MET A 15 -11.12 -6.83 28.72
CA MET A 15 -11.73 -6.94 27.39
C MET A 15 -10.65 -7.00 26.30
N ASN A 16 -9.59 -6.21 26.40
CA ASN A 16 -8.46 -6.26 25.47
C ASN A 16 -7.74 -7.61 25.50
N GLN A 17 -7.56 -8.21 26.68
CA GLN A 17 -6.99 -9.55 26.82
C GLN A 17 -7.91 -10.63 26.22
N ALA A 18 -9.22 -10.56 26.50
CA ALA A 18 -10.20 -11.49 25.93
C ALA A 18 -10.26 -11.42 24.39
N VAL A 19 -10.21 -10.21 23.81
CA VAL A 19 -10.15 -10.02 22.36
C VAL A 19 -8.87 -10.62 21.76
N LYS A 20 -7.71 -10.39 22.39
CA LYS A 20 -6.44 -11.00 21.96
C LYS A 20 -6.51 -12.53 21.99
N LEU A 21 -7.04 -13.09 23.08
CA LEU A 21 -7.17 -14.54 23.26
C LEU A 21 -8.07 -15.15 22.17
N LYS A 22 -9.23 -14.54 21.90
CA LYS A 22 -10.13 -14.97 20.82
C LYS A 22 -9.50 -14.83 19.44
N THR A 23 -8.72 -13.77 19.22
CA THR A 23 -8.00 -13.56 17.95
C THR A 23 -6.93 -14.63 17.74
N HIS A 24 -6.20 -15.01 18.79
CA HIS A 24 -5.22 -16.10 18.74
C HIS A 24 -5.89 -17.47 18.49
N GLN A 25 -7.04 -17.74 19.11
CA GLN A 25 -7.79 -18.98 18.90
C GLN A 25 -8.35 -19.09 17.48
N ALA A 26 -8.82 -17.99 16.90
CA ALA A 26 -9.37 -17.98 15.55
C ALA A 26 -8.30 -17.97 14.44
N LYS A 27 -7.04 -17.62 14.76
CA LYS A 27 -5.93 -17.49 13.81
C LYS A 27 -5.73 -18.71 12.89
N PRO A 28 -5.71 -19.97 13.36
CA PRO A 28 -5.58 -21.13 12.47
C PRO A 28 -6.73 -21.23 11.46
N ASP A 29 -7.94 -20.81 11.84
CA ASP A 29 -9.14 -20.99 11.03
C ASP A 29 -9.34 -19.88 9.97
N ARG A 30 -8.60 -18.77 10.07
CA ARG A 30 -8.69 -17.59 9.19
C ARG A 30 -7.39 -17.28 8.43
N CYS A 31 -6.52 -18.27 8.24
CA CYS A 31 -5.22 -18.09 7.61
C CYS A 31 -5.30 -17.57 6.16
N LYS A 32 -6.27 -18.03 5.38
CA LYS A 32 -6.52 -17.58 4.01
C LYS A 32 -7.10 -16.18 4.02
N PHE A 33 -8.07 -15.91 4.88
CA PHE A 33 -8.66 -14.58 5.04
C PHE A 33 -7.59 -13.51 5.37
N ASP A 34 -6.72 -13.82 6.33
CA ASP A 34 -5.67 -12.90 6.81
C ASP A 34 -4.59 -12.59 5.77
N LYS A 35 -4.45 -13.44 4.73
CA LYS A 35 -3.52 -13.19 3.63
C LYS A 35 -4.03 -12.16 2.64
N TYR A 36 -5.34 -11.93 2.56
CA TYR A 36 -5.89 -10.95 1.64
C TYR A 36 -5.51 -9.53 2.05
N PRO A 37 -5.36 -8.60 1.10
CA PRO A 37 -5.22 -7.19 1.42
C PRO A 37 -6.44 -6.67 2.18
N LYS A 38 -6.22 -5.69 3.06
CA LYS A 38 -7.26 -5.11 3.92
C LYS A 38 -8.47 -4.60 3.14
N PHE A 39 -8.22 -3.91 2.02
CA PHE A 39 -9.28 -3.42 1.13
C PHE A 39 -10.15 -4.54 0.56
N TYR A 40 -9.60 -5.75 0.41
CA TYR A 40 -10.34 -6.92 -0.07
C TYR A 40 -11.06 -7.64 1.06
N GLN A 41 -10.45 -7.74 2.25
CA GLN A 41 -11.12 -8.23 3.46
C GLN A 41 -12.39 -7.42 3.78
N ASN A 42 -12.34 -6.10 3.62
CA ASN A 42 -13.46 -5.19 3.89
C ASN A 42 -14.66 -5.44 2.96
N SER A 43 -14.45 -6.02 1.78
CA SER A 43 -15.54 -6.33 0.82
C SER A 43 -16.58 -7.33 1.36
N MET A 44 -16.21 -8.13 2.37
CA MET A 44 -17.09 -9.07 3.07
C MET A 44 -18.10 -8.38 3.99
N PHE A 45 -17.80 -7.15 4.42
CA PHE A 45 -18.67 -6.33 5.26
C PHE A 45 -19.47 -5.34 4.40
N ALA A 46 -20.01 -5.82 3.28
CA ALA A 46 -20.70 -5.00 2.29
C ALA A 46 -21.95 -4.32 2.88
N ARG A 47 -22.15 -3.05 2.51
CA ARG A 47 -23.39 -2.30 2.79
C ARG A 47 -24.43 -2.54 1.69
N ASP A 48 -25.68 -2.21 2.00
CA ASP A 48 -26.81 -2.40 1.08
C ASP A 48 -26.60 -1.73 -0.28
N GLU A 49 -25.97 -0.55 -0.32
CA GLU A 49 -25.62 0.15 -1.57
C GLU A 49 -24.71 -0.67 -2.50
N ILE A 50 -23.78 -1.43 -1.92
CA ILE A 50 -22.85 -2.29 -2.67
C ILE A 50 -23.57 -3.56 -3.13
N LEU A 51 -24.39 -4.15 -2.25
CA LEU A 51 -25.17 -5.34 -2.58
C LEU A 51 -26.15 -5.05 -3.73
N ALA A 52 -26.79 -3.88 -3.71
CA ALA A 52 -27.62 -3.40 -4.81
C ALA A 52 -26.81 -3.27 -6.11
N ALA A 53 -25.64 -2.62 -6.07
CA ALA A 53 -24.78 -2.48 -7.24
C ALA A 53 -24.27 -3.83 -7.79
N ARG A 54 -24.02 -4.82 -6.93
CA ARG A 54 -23.62 -6.18 -7.32
C ARG A 54 -24.73 -6.96 -8.01
N ALA A 55 -25.99 -6.61 -7.81
CA ALA A 55 -27.14 -7.24 -8.46
C ALA A 55 -27.45 -6.63 -9.84
N MET A 56 -26.94 -5.42 -10.12
CA MET A 56 -27.19 -4.70 -11.36
C MET A 56 -26.45 -5.32 -12.57
N PRO A 57 -26.98 -5.13 -13.80
CA PRO A 57 -26.27 -5.45 -15.04
C PRO A 57 -25.04 -4.56 -15.23
N TYR A 58 -24.13 -4.94 -16.13
CA TYR A 58 -22.84 -4.27 -16.34
C TYR A 58 -22.94 -2.74 -16.40
N THR A 59 -23.83 -2.20 -17.25
CA THR A 59 -23.92 -0.76 -17.52
C THR A 59 -24.21 0.06 -16.28
N GLU A 60 -25.14 -0.40 -15.44
CA GLU A 60 -25.49 0.26 -14.18
C GLU A 60 -24.43 0.00 -13.11
N ARG A 61 -23.87 -1.21 -13.11
CA ARG A 61 -22.81 -1.65 -12.19
C ARG A 61 -21.54 -0.81 -12.34
N ILE A 62 -21.07 -0.57 -13.57
CA ILE A 62 -19.88 0.23 -13.83
C ILE A 62 -20.14 1.71 -13.50
N ALA A 63 -21.34 2.22 -13.77
CA ALA A 63 -21.73 3.57 -13.39
C ALA A 63 -21.71 3.75 -11.86
N ALA A 64 -22.25 2.80 -11.10
CA ALA A 64 -22.20 2.82 -9.64
C ALA A 64 -20.77 2.79 -9.10
N ALA A 65 -19.89 1.96 -9.69
CA ALA A 65 -18.49 1.88 -9.27
C ALA A 65 -17.72 3.18 -9.58
N LEU A 66 -17.98 3.80 -10.73
CA LEU A 66 -17.42 5.11 -11.09
C LEU A 66 -17.91 6.22 -10.15
N GLU A 67 -19.16 6.14 -9.70
CA GLU A 67 -19.73 7.07 -8.74
C GLU A 67 -19.06 6.94 -7.36
N PHE A 68 -18.88 5.72 -6.85
CA PHE A 68 -18.11 5.49 -5.62
C PHE A 68 -16.68 6.03 -5.74
N LYS A 69 -16.03 5.85 -6.90
CA LYS A 69 -14.71 6.43 -7.16
C LYS A 69 -14.75 7.97 -7.16
N ARG A 70 -15.81 8.59 -7.69
CA ARG A 70 -16.01 10.05 -7.68
C ARG A 70 -16.16 10.59 -6.26
N GLU A 71 -17.02 9.99 -5.45
CA GLU A 71 -17.18 10.32 -4.03
C GLU A 71 -15.87 10.14 -3.25
N ALA A 72 -15.14 9.06 -3.53
CA ALA A 72 -13.84 8.80 -2.90
C ALA A 72 -12.80 9.87 -3.24
N ASN A 73 -12.76 10.34 -4.49
CA ASN A 73 -11.91 11.45 -4.90
C ASN A 73 -12.27 12.73 -4.14
N GLU A 74 -13.56 13.00 -3.93
CA GLU A 74 -14.02 14.16 -3.16
C GLU A 74 -13.60 14.07 -1.68
N PHE A 75 -13.78 12.93 -1.02
CA PHE A 75 -13.27 12.74 0.34
C PHE A 75 -11.74 12.87 0.41
N TYR A 76 -11.04 12.39 -0.62
CA TYR A 76 -9.59 12.49 -0.69
C TYR A 76 -9.10 13.95 -0.78
N THR A 77 -9.77 14.80 -1.57
CA THR A 77 -9.43 16.22 -1.68
C THR A 77 -9.77 16.97 -0.39
N GLN A 78 -10.82 16.57 0.31
CA GLN A 78 -11.20 17.11 1.64
C GLN A 78 -10.27 16.65 2.77
N GLY A 79 -9.29 15.77 2.51
CA GLY A 79 -8.40 15.24 3.55
C GLY A 79 -9.00 14.11 4.38
N ARG A 80 -10.23 13.67 4.08
CA ARG A 80 -10.96 12.62 4.78
C ARG A 80 -10.54 11.24 4.31
N MET A 81 -9.33 10.83 4.70
CA MET A 81 -8.67 9.63 4.17
C MET A 81 -9.43 8.33 4.47
N LEU A 82 -10.08 8.21 5.63
CA LEU A 82 -10.83 7.00 6.00
C LEU A 82 -12.07 6.80 5.11
N ASP A 83 -12.83 7.88 4.91
CA ASP A 83 -14.00 7.87 4.05
C ASP A 83 -13.60 7.63 2.58
N ALA A 84 -12.49 8.23 2.14
CA ALA A 84 -11.93 7.99 0.83
C ALA A 84 -11.55 6.51 0.62
N SER A 85 -10.81 5.90 1.56
CA SER A 85 -10.45 4.48 1.44
C SER A 85 -11.67 3.58 1.38
N LEU A 86 -12.69 3.86 2.19
CA LEU A 86 -13.93 3.10 2.20
C LEU A 86 -14.66 3.16 0.86
N LYS A 87 -14.78 4.36 0.27
CA LYS A 87 -15.48 4.51 -1.02
C LYS A 87 -14.68 3.94 -2.21
N TYR A 88 -13.34 4.01 -2.18
CA TYR A 88 -12.54 3.29 -3.18
C TYR A 88 -12.70 1.77 -3.06
N GLU A 89 -12.76 1.24 -1.83
CA GLU A 89 -13.04 -0.18 -1.58
C GLU A 89 -14.42 -0.58 -2.12
N TYR A 90 -15.42 0.30 -2.00
CA TYR A 90 -16.75 0.04 -2.55
C TYR A 90 -16.68 -0.13 -4.05
N ALA A 91 -16.01 0.78 -4.75
CA ALA A 91 -15.83 0.71 -6.20
C ALA A 91 -15.22 -0.62 -6.66
N LEU A 92 -14.21 -1.16 -5.95
CA LEU A 92 -13.64 -2.48 -6.26
C LEU A 92 -14.63 -3.61 -5.96
N SER A 93 -15.26 -3.54 -4.78
CA SER A 93 -16.09 -4.60 -4.25
C SER A 93 -17.36 -4.88 -5.07
N VAL A 94 -17.73 -3.97 -5.97
CA VAL A 94 -18.82 -4.16 -6.93
C VAL A 94 -18.50 -5.29 -7.92
N PHE A 95 -17.23 -5.44 -8.31
CA PHE A 95 -16.79 -6.42 -9.31
C PHE A 95 -16.00 -7.57 -8.70
N LYS A 96 -15.21 -7.33 -7.64
CA LYS A 96 -14.39 -8.34 -7.00
C LYS A 96 -14.55 -8.29 -5.48
N HIS A 97 -15.13 -9.33 -4.89
CA HIS A 97 -15.44 -9.34 -3.46
C HIS A 97 -15.39 -10.72 -2.80
N LEU A 98 -15.38 -10.71 -1.48
CA LEU A 98 -15.51 -11.87 -0.61
C LEU A 98 -16.93 -11.96 -0.07
N THR A 99 -17.46 -13.18 0.04
CA THR A 99 -18.69 -13.51 0.77
C THR A 99 -18.39 -14.62 1.76
N ASN A 100 -19.18 -14.70 2.82
CA ASN A 100 -19.16 -15.80 3.75
C ASN A 100 -20.51 -16.50 3.73
N ASN A 101 -20.49 -17.81 3.52
CA ASN A 101 -21.69 -18.63 3.34
C ASN A 101 -22.41 -18.97 4.66
N ASP A 102 -21.79 -18.80 5.83
CA ASP A 102 -22.43 -19.06 7.12
C ASP A 102 -23.14 -17.81 7.65
N GLU A 103 -24.47 -17.76 7.63
CA GLU A 103 -25.27 -16.63 8.15
C GLU A 103 -24.89 -16.19 9.59
N GLY A 104 -24.34 -17.11 10.39
CA GLY A 104 -23.88 -16.88 11.76
C GLY A 104 -22.42 -16.43 11.92
N TRP A 105 -21.67 -16.22 10.83
CA TRP A 105 -20.22 -15.96 10.87
C TRP A 105 -19.83 -14.76 11.73
N LYS A 106 -20.70 -13.73 11.79
CA LYS A 106 -20.46 -12.55 12.66
C LYS A 106 -20.37 -12.89 14.14
N LYS A 107 -21.02 -13.98 14.59
CA LYS A 107 -21.00 -14.46 15.99
C LYS A 107 -19.95 -15.55 16.21
N LYS A 108 -19.86 -16.50 15.27
CA LYS A 108 -18.97 -17.67 15.37
C LYS A 108 -17.51 -17.35 15.06
N GLY A 109 -17.26 -16.35 14.21
CA GLY A 109 -15.95 -16.03 13.66
C GLY A 109 -15.90 -16.31 12.16
N ILE A 110 -14.77 -15.92 11.56
CA ILE A 110 -14.51 -16.12 10.13
C ILE A 110 -13.74 -17.42 9.98
N LEU A 111 -14.28 -18.37 9.21
CA LEU A 111 -13.65 -19.64 8.88
C LEU A 111 -13.34 -19.67 7.39
N ASP A 112 -12.11 -20.03 7.01
CA ASP A 112 -11.63 -20.00 5.62
C ASP A 112 -12.46 -20.89 4.68
N GLN A 113 -13.00 -21.99 5.21
CA GLN A 113 -13.85 -22.94 4.49
C GLN A 113 -15.18 -22.33 4.03
N ASP A 114 -15.67 -21.29 4.73
CA ASP A 114 -16.94 -20.64 4.42
C ASP A 114 -16.76 -19.41 3.52
N ILE A 115 -15.52 -19.04 3.19
CA ILE A 115 -15.20 -17.83 2.41
C ILE A 115 -15.15 -18.15 0.91
N THR A 116 -16.01 -17.48 0.16
CA THR A 116 -16.06 -17.56 -1.30
C THR A 116 -15.59 -16.26 -1.95
N GLN A 117 -14.79 -16.38 -3.00
CA GLN A 117 -14.37 -15.24 -3.83
C GLN A 117 -15.32 -15.13 -5.01
N HIS A 118 -15.83 -13.92 -5.25
CA HIS A 118 -16.63 -13.59 -6.41
C HIS A 118 -15.90 -12.56 -7.26
N GLU A 119 -15.77 -12.86 -8.54
CA GLU A 119 -15.21 -11.98 -9.56
C GLU A 119 -16.19 -11.92 -10.73
N TYR A 120 -16.56 -10.69 -11.11
CA TYR A 120 -17.46 -10.47 -12.22
C TYR A 120 -16.81 -10.89 -13.53
N THR A 121 -17.52 -11.67 -14.32
CA THR A 121 -17.06 -12.10 -15.65
C THR A 121 -17.63 -11.13 -16.71
N PRO A 122 -16.78 -10.34 -17.39
CA PRO A 122 -17.23 -9.44 -18.45
C PRO A 122 -17.78 -10.24 -19.64
N ALA A 123 -18.80 -9.70 -20.31
CA ALA A 123 -19.43 -10.35 -21.45
C ALA A 123 -18.64 -10.14 -22.76
N ASN A 124 -17.88 -9.05 -22.85
CA ASN A 124 -17.11 -8.68 -24.03
C ASN A 124 -15.75 -8.07 -23.62
N GLU A 125 -14.88 -7.88 -24.61
CA GLU A 125 -13.54 -7.34 -24.40
C GLU A 125 -13.55 -5.87 -23.95
N GLU A 126 -14.50 -5.07 -24.43
CA GLU A 126 -14.64 -3.65 -24.04
C GLU A 126 -14.95 -3.50 -22.54
N GLU A 127 -15.85 -4.34 -22.01
CA GLU A 127 -16.15 -4.43 -20.59
C GLU A 127 -14.93 -4.86 -19.78
N ALA A 128 -14.17 -5.83 -20.27
CA ALA A 128 -12.96 -6.31 -19.61
C ALA A 128 -11.91 -5.20 -19.51
N VAL A 129 -11.70 -4.44 -20.59
CA VAL A 129 -10.77 -3.29 -20.61
C VAL A 129 -11.26 -2.19 -19.67
N ALA A 130 -12.54 -1.83 -19.71
CA ALA A 130 -13.09 -0.79 -18.85
C ALA A 130 -13.00 -1.14 -17.35
N ILE A 131 -13.28 -2.39 -16.98
CA ILE A 131 -13.13 -2.87 -15.59
C ILE A 131 -11.65 -2.86 -15.18
N LYS A 132 -10.75 -3.31 -16.07
CA LYS A 132 -9.31 -3.29 -15.83
C LYS A 132 -8.80 -1.87 -15.58
N ASP A 133 -9.17 -0.91 -16.41
CA ASP A 133 -8.77 0.50 -16.29
C ASP A 133 -9.32 1.13 -15.00
N LEU A 134 -10.57 0.81 -14.66
CA LEU A 134 -11.15 1.19 -13.38
C LEU A 134 -10.33 0.64 -12.21
N PHE A 135 -10.03 -0.65 -12.22
CA PHE A 135 -9.28 -1.32 -11.16
C PHE A 135 -7.88 -0.72 -10.99
N VAL A 136 -7.10 -0.58 -12.07
CA VAL A 136 -5.76 0.04 -12.01
C VAL A 136 -5.86 1.44 -11.40
N SER A 137 -6.83 2.25 -11.84
CA SER A 137 -7.02 3.59 -11.30
C SER A 137 -7.42 3.59 -9.82
N VAL A 138 -8.31 2.68 -9.40
CA VAL A 138 -8.78 2.60 -8.01
C VAL A 138 -7.69 2.07 -7.09
N TYR A 139 -6.93 1.04 -7.50
CA TYR A 139 -5.79 0.53 -6.73
C TYR A 139 -4.73 1.60 -6.49
N LEU A 140 -4.38 2.40 -7.50
CA LEU A 140 -3.47 3.54 -7.32
C LEU A 140 -3.97 4.56 -6.29
N ASN A 141 -5.28 4.81 -6.29
CA ASN A 141 -5.89 5.74 -5.34
C ASN A 141 -5.98 5.15 -3.92
N ILE A 142 -6.26 3.86 -3.79
CA ILE A 142 -6.18 3.11 -2.53
C ILE A 142 -4.76 3.18 -1.98
N ALA A 143 -3.75 2.90 -2.80
CA ALA A 143 -2.35 2.98 -2.41
C ALA A 143 -1.99 4.37 -1.85
N ARG A 144 -2.39 5.45 -2.55
CA ARG A 144 -2.19 6.83 -2.08
C ARG A 144 -2.90 7.11 -0.75
N THR A 145 -4.13 6.64 -0.63
CA THR A 145 -4.96 6.88 0.56
C THR A 145 -4.40 6.16 1.78
N TYR A 146 -4.08 4.87 1.65
CA TYR A 146 -3.46 4.08 2.72
C TYR A 146 -2.04 4.57 3.07
N HIS A 147 -1.28 5.02 2.06
CA HIS A 147 0.02 5.64 2.31
C HIS A 147 -0.10 6.89 3.18
N LYS A 148 -1.10 7.75 2.93
CA LYS A 148 -1.41 8.91 3.78
C LYS A 148 -1.87 8.53 5.19
N GLN A 149 -2.51 7.38 5.35
CA GLN A 149 -2.87 6.80 6.64
C GLN A 149 -1.67 6.13 7.36
N ARG A 150 -0.47 6.13 6.76
CA ARG A 150 0.74 5.44 7.24
C ARG A 150 0.63 3.92 7.28
N ASP A 151 -0.34 3.34 6.59
CA ASP A 151 -0.42 1.88 6.36
C ASP A 151 0.34 1.55 5.08
N THR A 152 1.65 1.35 5.22
CA THR A 152 2.53 1.07 4.09
C THR A 152 2.33 -0.33 3.53
N THR A 153 1.96 -1.31 4.35
CA THR A 153 1.73 -2.68 3.92
C THR A 153 0.55 -2.76 2.96
N THR A 154 -0.61 -2.24 3.35
CA THR A 154 -1.79 -2.22 2.49
C THR A 154 -1.56 -1.37 1.23
N ALA A 155 -0.82 -0.27 1.37
CA ALA A 155 -0.51 0.59 0.23
C ALA A 155 0.40 -0.09 -0.81
N VAL A 156 1.42 -0.86 -0.37
CA VAL A 156 2.26 -1.66 -1.27
C VAL A 156 1.44 -2.75 -1.94
N GLN A 157 0.61 -3.48 -1.19
CA GLN A 157 -0.28 -4.51 -1.75
C GLN A 157 -1.22 -3.95 -2.83
N ALA A 158 -1.75 -2.74 -2.64
CA ALA A 158 -2.57 -2.09 -3.66
C ALA A 158 -1.75 -1.76 -4.93
N CYS A 159 -0.49 -1.33 -4.80
CA CYS A 159 0.38 -1.17 -5.97
C CYS A 159 0.69 -2.50 -6.65
N ASP A 160 0.89 -3.58 -5.90
CA ASP A 160 1.13 -4.92 -6.44
C ASP A 160 -0.10 -5.39 -7.24
N SER A 161 -1.31 -5.25 -6.71
CA SER A 161 -2.55 -5.57 -7.45
C SER A 161 -2.75 -4.72 -8.71
N ALA A 162 -2.31 -3.45 -8.70
CA ALA A 162 -2.32 -2.63 -9.93
C ALA A 162 -1.35 -3.19 -10.99
N LEU A 163 -0.16 -3.65 -10.56
CA LEU A 163 0.87 -4.21 -11.45
C LEU A 163 0.56 -5.62 -11.95
N GLU A 164 -0.24 -6.39 -11.21
CA GLU A 164 -0.79 -7.67 -11.66
C GLU A 164 -1.75 -7.48 -12.85
N LEU A 165 -2.50 -6.37 -12.87
CA LEU A 165 -3.39 -6.02 -13.98
C LEU A 165 -2.64 -5.34 -15.13
N ASP A 166 -1.80 -4.37 -14.81
CA ASP A 166 -0.99 -3.62 -15.77
C ASP A 166 0.47 -3.59 -15.32
N SER A 167 1.25 -4.53 -15.84
CA SER A 167 2.68 -4.64 -15.57
C SER A 167 3.49 -3.45 -16.10
N GLU A 168 2.92 -2.62 -16.97
CA GLU A 168 3.56 -1.42 -17.56
C GLU A 168 3.01 -0.13 -16.95
N CYS A 169 2.40 -0.22 -15.76
CA CYS A 169 1.94 0.95 -15.02
C CYS A 169 3.12 1.66 -14.33
N ASP A 170 3.72 2.64 -14.99
CA ASP A 170 4.80 3.47 -14.45
C ASP A 170 4.39 4.20 -13.15
N LYS A 171 3.13 4.62 -13.07
CA LYS A 171 2.55 5.26 -11.87
C LYS A 171 2.56 4.31 -10.67
N ALA A 172 2.22 3.03 -10.86
CA ALA A 172 2.20 2.04 -9.79
C ALA A 172 3.61 1.72 -9.30
N MET A 173 4.57 1.51 -10.22
CA MET A 173 5.97 1.28 -9.87
C MET A 173 6.56 2.45 -9.08
N PHE A 174 6.36 3.69 -9.57
CA PHE A 174 6.89 4.87 -8.92
C PHE A 174 6.25 5.10 -7.54
N LEU A 175 4.94 4.94 -7.42
CA LEU A 175 4.23 5.07 -6.14
C LEU A 175 4.68 3.98 -5.14
N ARG A 176 4.82 2.73 -5.57
CA ARG A 176 5.32 1.64 -4.73
C ARG A 176 6.71 1.94 -4.18
N ALA A 177 7.59 2.49 -5.02
CA ALA A 177 8.92 2.91 -4.61
C ALA A 177 8.86 4.01 -3.54
N GLN A 178 7.99 5.02 -3.71
CA GLN A 178 7.80 6.09 -2.73
C GLN A 178 7.32 5.55 -1.39
N ILE A 179 6.34 4.64 -1.41
CA ILE A 179 5.78 4.04 -0.20
C ILE A 179 6.85 3.22 0.55
N ARG A 180 7.67 2.45 -0.16
CA ARG A 180 8.72 1.60 0.43
C ARG A 180 9.76 2.39 1.23
N ILE A 181 10.13 3.58 0.76
CA ILE A 181 11.17 4.40 1.40
C ILE A 181 10.61 5.46 2.35
N ALA A 182 9.29 5.60 2.46
CA ALA A 182 8.68 6.61 3.30
C ALA A 182 8.82 6.34 4.81
N PRO A 183 8.76 5.09 5.32
CA PRO A 183 9.05 4.81 6.71
C PRO A 183 10.49 5.18 7.07
N ALA A 184 10.69 5.80 8.23
CA ALA A 184 12.04 6.06 8.75
C ALA A 184 12.83 4.77 9.03
N SER A 185 12.14 3.65 9.19
CA SER A 185 12.72 2.31 9.34
C SER A 185 13.13 1.65 8.02
N ALA A 186 12.93 2.30 6.88
CA ALA A 186 13.31 1.74 5.58
C ALA A 186 14.84 1.56 5.51
N GLY A 187 15.27 0.32 5.31
CA GLY A 187 16.68 -0.05 5.25
C GLY A 187 17.17 -0.27 3.82
N GLY A 188 18.33 -0.92 3.71
CA GLY A 188 18.97 -1.20 2.41
C GLY A 188 18.10 -2.06 1.48
N VAL A 189 17.29 -2.97 2.04
CA VAL A 189 16.40 -3.86 1.25
C VAL A 189 15.29 -3.05 0.58
N GLU A 190 14.61 -2.18 1.33
CA GLU A 190 13.57 -1.30 0.80
C GLU A 190 14.12 -0.33 -0.25
N MET A 191 15.33 0.21 -0.02
CA MET A 191 16.01 1.08 -0.99
C MET A 191 16.37 0.35 -2.28
N GLU A 192 16.81 -0.92 -2.20
CA GLU A 192 17.11 -1.72 -3.38
C GLU A 192 15.83 -2.04 -4.18
N MET A 193 14.77 -2.46 -3.47
CA MET A 193 13.46 -2.69 -4.08
C MET A 193 12.91 -1.43 -4.74
N ALA A 194 13.00 -0.27 -4.09
CA ALA A 194 12.61 1.02 -4.66
C ALA A 194 13.47 1.39 -5.88
N THR A 195 14.78 1.10 -5.86
CA THR A 195 15.67 1.34 -7.01
C THR A 195 15.25 0.51 -8.22
N LYS A 196 14.87 -0.76 -8.01
CA LYS A 196 14.35 -1.64 -9.07
C LYS A 196 13.07 -1.07 -9.66
N ASP A 197 12.12 -0.68 -8.81
CA ASP A 197 10.84 -0.10 -9.23
C ASP A 197 11.02 1.20 -10.03
N VAL A 198 11.82 2.15 -9.54
CA VAL A 198 12.06 3.44 -10.20
C VAL A 198 12.80 3.24 -11.53
N SER A 199 13.71 2.27 -11.61
CA SER A 199 14.43 1.96 -12.85
C SER A 199 13.49 1.34 -13.89
N ALA A 200 12.59 0.44 -13.48
CA ALA A 200 11.56 -0.14 -14.34
C ALA A 200 10.58 0.93 -14.84
N ALA A 201 10.10 1.80 -13.95
CA ALA A 201 9.24 2.94 -14.30
C ALA A 201 9.89 3.84 -15.34
N LEU A 202 11.19 4.15 -15.18
CA LEU A 202 11.93 4.98 -16.12
C LEU A 202 12.04 4.33 -17.50
N LYS A 203 12.21 3.00 -17.56
CA LYS A 203 12.23 2.25 -18.82
C LYS A 203 10.90 2.36 -19.56
N VAL A 204 9.79 2.15 -18.84
CA VAL A 204 8.43 2.26 -19.39
C VAL A 204 8.16 3.69 -19.89
N ILE A 205 8.47 4.72 -19.10
CA ILE A 205 8.24 6.12 -19.50
C ILE A 205 9.04 6.46 -20.75
N LYS A 206 10.28 5.97 -20.88
CA LYS A 206 11.09 6.19 -22.08
C LYS A 206 10.48 5.52 -23.31
N SER A 207 9.94 4.31 -23.18
CA SER A 207 9.21 3.65 -24.27
C SER A 207 7.99 4.46 -24.70
N LYS A 208 7.16 4.89 -23.74
CA LYS A 208 5.96 5.72 -24.03
C LYS A 208 6.32 7.03 -24.72
N LEU A 209 7.46 7.64 -24.37
CA LEU A 209 7.94 8.86 -25.03
C LEU A 209 8.43 8.59 -26.46
N SER A 210 9.15 7.48 -26.70
CA SER A 210 9.60 7.14 -28.06
C SER A 210 8.43 6.82 -28.99
N ASP A 211 7.40 6.15 -28.47
CA ASP A 211 6.20 5.80 -29.26
C ASP A 211 5.45 7.06 -29.72
N LEU A 212 5.38 8.08 -28.86
CA LEU A 212 4.80 9.40 -29.20
C LEU A 212 5.64 10.17 -30.22
N ASP A 213 6.97 10.15 -30.08
CA ASP A 213 7.86 10.85 -31.01
C ASP A 213 7.77 10.21 -32.43
N LEU A 214 7.63 8.88 -32.52
CA LEU A 214 7.43 8.17 -33.80
C LEU A 214 6.08 8.51 -34.44
N ALA A 215 5.00 8.61 -33.66
CA ALA A 215 3.67 8.99 -34.17
C ALA A 215 3.67 10.40 -34.79
N SER A 216 4.44 11.33 -34.23
CA SER A 216 4.53 12.72 -34.72
C SER A 216 5.32 12.90 -36.02
N ASN A 217 6.16 11.94 -36.40
CA ASN A 217 7.10 12.06 -37.54
C ASN A 217 6.64 11.26 -38.79
N GLY A 218 5.48 10.61 -38.75
CA GLY A 218 4.91 9.81 -39.85
C GLY A 218 3.91 10.55 -40.75
N GLY A 219 3.81 11.87 -40.62
CA GLY A 219 2.85 12.72 -41.34
C GLY A 219 3.37 13.37 -42.63
N ASP A 220 4.16 12.67 -43.44
CA ASP A 220 4.49 13.11 -44.80
C ASP A 220 3.50 12.48 -45.80
N GLY A 221 2.28 13.01 -45.81
CA GLY A 221 1.24 12.68 -46.77
C GLY A 221 0.88 13.91 -47.61
N ASP A 222 1.41 13.95 -48.82
CA ASP A 222 1.08 14.86 -49.92
C ASP A 222 -0.44 15.11 -50.02
N GLY A 223 -0.87 16.35 -49.78
CA GLY A 223 -2.29 16.70 -49.71
C GLY A 223 -2.53 18.20 -49.67
N GLY A 224 -2.50 18.83 -50.85
CA GLY A 224 -3.00 20.19 -51.01
C GLY A 224 -4.46 20.29 -50.61
N GLY A 225 -4.76 21.14 -49.63
CA GLY A 225 -6.12 21.40 -49.18
C GLY A 225 -6.15 22.60 -48.25
N ASP A 226 -6.62 23.73 -48.78
CA ASP A 226 -7.01 24.90 -47.99
C ASP A 226 -8.13 24.51 -47.03
N GLY A 227 -7.76 24.22 -45.78
CA GLY A 227 -8.67 23.76 -44.74
C GLY A 227 -8.30 24.36 -43.39
N ASP A 228 -9.14 25.28 -42.94
CA ASP A 228 -9.18 25.90 -41.61
C ASP A 228 -9.12 24.81 -40.51
N GLY A 229 -7.92 24.55 -40.00
CA GLY A 229 -7.59 23.40 -39.14
C GLY A 229 -7.37 23.79 -37.69
N GLY A 230 -8.46 24.10 -36.98
CA GLY A 230 -8.47 24.19 -35.53
C GLY A 230 -8.55 22.81 -34.89
N GLY A 231 -7.42 22.15 -34.63
CA GLY A 231 -7.42 20.91 -33.85
C GLY A 231 -6.10 20.19 -33.87
N ASP A 232 -5.26 20.41 -32.85
CA ASP A 232 -4.51 19.34 -32.18
C ASP A 232 -3.79 19.89 -30.92
N GLY A 233 -4.42 19.71 -29.75
CA GLY A 233 -3.86 20.12 -28.45
C GLY A 233 -3.65 18.96 -27.47
N GLY A 234 -3.96 17.73 -27.89
CA GLY A 234 -4.01 16.55 -27.01
C GLY A 234 -2.63 15.94 -26.75
N ASP A 235 -1.87 15.69 -27.82
CA ASP A 235 -0.63 14.92 -27.76
C ASP A 235 0.51 15.69 -27.07
N GLY A 236 0.55 17.01 -27.25
CA GLY A 236 1.47 17.88 -26.54
C GLY A 236 1.31 17.84 -25.02
N ALA A 237 0.06 17.75 -24.53
CA ALA A 237 -0.23 17.71 -23.10
C ALA A 237 0.19 16.36 -22.47
N ALA A 238 -0.09 15.24 -23.14
CA ALA A 238 0.30 13.90 -22.70
C ALA A 238 1.83 13.75 -22.64
N ARG A 239 2.53 14.23 -23.69
CA ARG A 239 3.99 14.24 -23.74
C ARG A 239 4.61 15.08 -22.62
N LEU A 240 4.07 16.27 -22.37
CA LEU A 240 4.53 17.14 -21.28
C LEU A 240 4.34 16.48 -19.90
N GLU A 241 3.23 15.76 -19.69
CA GLU A 241 2.97 15.03 -18.45
C GLU A 241 4.00 13.89 -18.25
N LEU A 242 4.32 13.13 -19.32
CA LEU A 242 5.34 12.08 -19.29
C LEU A 242 6.73 12.64 -18.99
N LEU A 243 7.12 13.77 -19.58
CA LEU A 243 8.41 14.41 -19.31
C LEU A 243 8.52 14.89 -17.85
N LYS A 244 7.43 15.42 -17.28
CA LYS A 244 7.38 15.78 -15.84
C LYS A 244 7.59 14.55 -14.96
N ARG A 245 6.88 13.46 -15.23
CA ARG A 245 7.06 12.18 -14.51
C ARG A 245 8.47 11.64 -14.66
N GLN A 246 9.03 11.65 -15.87
CA GLN A 246 10.40 11.21 -16.14
C GLN A 246 11.41 11.96 -15.28
N LYS A 247 11.27 13.28 -15.17
CA LYS A 247 12.13 14.14 -14.34
C LYS A 247 12.03 13.79 -12.85
N GLU A 248 10.84 13.51 -12.34
CA GLU A 248 10.62 13.11 -10.95
C GLU A 248 11.24 11.74 -10.66
N VAL A 249 10.99 10.76 -11.53
CA VAL A 249 11.56 9.41 -11.46
C VAL A 249 13.09 9.45 -11.47
N MET A 250 13.69 10.24 -12.37
CA MET A 250 15.14 10.42 -12.42
C MET A 250 15.71 11.07 -11.16
N ARG A 251 15.04 12.09 -10.61
CA ARG A 251 15.45 12.73 -9.36
C ARG A 251 15.47 11.73 -8.21
N MET A 252 14.42 10.92 -8.09
CA MET A 252 14.32 9.88 -7.07
C MET A 252 15.40 8.81 -7.25
N LEU A 253 15.65 8.36 -8.48
CA LEU A 253 16.69 7.37 -8.77
C LEU A 253 18.09 7.88 -8.38
N LYS A 254 18.39 9.15 -8.68
CA LYS A 254 19.65 9.78 -8.31
C LYS A 254 19.82 9.83 -6.79
N LYS A 255 18.75 10.20 -6.06
CA LYS A 255 18.73 10.21 -4.60
C LYS A 255 19.03 8.82 -4.03
N LEU A 256 18.28 7.80 -4.45
CA LEU A 256 18.47 6.42 -3.95
C LEU A 256 19.89 5.89 -4.18
N ARG A 257 20.51 6.24 -5.31
CA ARG A 257 21.91 5.85 -5.59
C ARG A 257 22.91 6.58 -4.69
N SER A 258 22.67 7.86 -4.38
CA SER A 258 23.48 8.63 -3.42
C SER A 258 23.36 8.01 -2.03
N ASP A 259 22.13 7.80 -1.56
CA ASP A 259 21.84 7.24 -0.23
C ASP A 259 22.50 5.85 -0.08
N LYS A 260 22.45 5.02 -1.12
CA LYS A 260 23.13 3.71 -1.14
C LYS A 260 24.65 3.83 -1.07
N ALA A 261 25.25 4.80 -1.77
CA ALA A 261 26.69 5.02 -1.72
C ALA A 261 27.13 5.49 -0.33
N GLU A 262 26.39 6.42 0.27
CA GLU A 262 26.62 6.90 1.64
C GLU A 262 26.48 5.77 2.67
N GLN A 263 25.46 4.93 2.54
CA GLN A 263 25.26 3.77 3.40
C GLN A 263 26.44 2.79 3.28
N SER A 264 26.92 2.52 2.06
CA SER A 264 28.08 1.63 1.85
C SER A 264 29.37 2.16 2.48
N VAL A 265 29.56 3.49 2.54
CA VAL A 265 30.71 4.09 3.25
C VAL A 265 30.57 3.87 4.75
N LYS A 266 29.40 4.19 5.33
CA LYS A 266 29.14 3.97 6.76
C LYS A 266 29.29 2.50 7.15
N ASP A 267 28.75 1.59 6.35
CA ASP A 267 28.85 0.15 6.62
C ASP A 267 30.31 -0.32 6.66
N LYS A 268 31.20 0.25 5.83
CA LYS A 268 32.65 -0.04 5.88
C LYS A 268 33.31 0.49 7.16
N GLU A 269 32.91 1.67 7.63
CA GLU A 269 33.39 2.23 8.90
C GLU A 269 32.98 1.34 10.08
N PHE A 270 31.74 0.86 10.09
CA PHE A 270 31.24 -0.04 11.14
C PHE A 270 31.79 -1.47 11.02
N ALA A 271 32.05 -1.99 9.82
CA ALA A 271 32.66 -3.31 9.65
C ALA A 271 34.04 -3.39 10.34
N GLY A 272 34.80 -2.30 10.34
CA GLY A 272 36.06 -2.19 11.10
C GLY A 272 35.89 -2.20 12.62
N ALA A 273 34.70 -1.88 13.14
CA ALA A 273 34.40 -1.87 14.57
C ALA A 273 34.05 -3.27 15.13
N PHE A 274 33.47 -4.16 14.31
CA PHE A 274 33.12 -5.53 14.72
C PHE A 274 34.25 -6.55 14.60
N HIS A 275 35.39 -6.17 14.00
CA HIS A 275 36.60 -7.01 14.00
C HIS A 275 37.39 -6.93 15.32
N ARG A 276 36.96 -6.10 16.29
CA ARG A 276 37.41 -6.20 17.69
C ARG A 276 36.59 -7.23 18.46
N GLY A 277 36.49 -8.43 17.90
CA GLY A 277 36.21 -9.62 18.69
C GLY A 277 37.38 -9.80 19.65
N GLU A 278 37.36 -9.11 20.79
CA GLU A 278 37.96 -9.63 22.00
C GLU A 278 37.23 -10.94 22.29
N LEU A 279 37.75 -12.01 21.68
CA LEU A 279 37.60 -13.35 22.21
C LEU A 279 37.98 -13.23 23.68
N TYR A 280 37.01 -13.50 24.57
CA TYR A 280 37.29 -13.80 25.96
C TYR A 280 38.52 -14.70 25.99
N ARG A 281 39.62 -14.20 26.54
CA ARG A 281 40.76 -15.06 26.83
C ARG A 281 40.24 -16.03 27.90
N PRO A 282 40.24 -17.34 27.65
CA PRO A 282 39.79 -18.32 28.65
C PRO A 282 40.62 -18.30 29.94
N ASP A 283 41.72 -17.53 29.96
CA ASP A 283 42.65 -17.41 31.08
C ASP A 283 42.45 -16.13 31.92
N GLU A 284 41.51 -15.24 31.55
CA GLU A 284 41.14 -14.11 32.40
C GLU A 284 40.12 -14.58 33.45
N GLU A 285 40.61 -14.79 34.68
CA GLU A 285 39.75 -15.02 35.84
C GLU A 285 38.67 -13.93 35.90
N PRO A 286 37.40 -14.30 36.15
CA PRO A 286 36.33 -13.34 36.30
C PRO A 286 36.73 -12.35 37.40
N THR A 287 36.90 -11.09 37.01
CA THR A 287 37.17 -10.02 37.96
C THR A 287 36.09 -10.07 39.03
N LYS A 288 36.54 -10.26 40.27
CA LYS A 288 35.67 -10.47 41.44
C LYS A 288 34.54 -9.44 41.43
N PRO A 289 33.30 -9.84 41.70
CA PRO A 289 32.20 -8.89 41.82
C PRO A 289 32.62 -7.81 42.83
N ALA A 290 32.50 -6.55 42.40
CA ALA A 290 32.73 -5.40 43.24
C ALA A 290 31.96 -5.61 44.57
N GLY A 291 32.68 -5.40 45.67
CA GLY A 291 32.19 -5.66 47.02
C GLY A 291 30.85 -4.97 47.32
N PRO A 292 30.17 -5.41 48.39
CA PRO A 292 28.82 -4.97 48.71
C PRO A 292 28.74 -3.45 48.79
N MET A 293 27.75 -2.87 48.07
CA MET A 293 27.37 -1.47 48.19
C MET A 293 27.09 -1.15 49.66
N VAL A 294 27.97 -0.33 50.25
CA VAL A 294 27.75 0.26 51.56
C VAL A 294 26.64 1.28 51.41
N VAL A 295 25.42 0.89 51.77
CA VAL A 295 24.28 1.78 51.91
C VAL A 295 24.55 2.69 53.11
N HIS A 296 24.92 3.95 52.87
CA HIS A 296 24.93 4.96 53.91
C HIS A 296 23.47 5.34 54.23
N GLY A 297 22.94 4.73 55.28
CA GLY A 297 21.73 5.19 55.94
C GLY A 297 22.02 6.49 56.68
N GLY A 298 21.47 7.60 56.17
CA GLY A 298 21.41 8.87 56.89
C GLY A 298 20.20 8.89 57.82
N GLU A 299 20.44 8.62 59.10
CA GLU A 299 19.63 9.11 60.22
C GLU A 299 19.63 10.66 60.13
N GLY A 300 18.53 11.39 60.27
CA GLY A 300 17.53 11.26 61.32
C GLY A 300 17.94 12.10 62.54
N THR A 301 17.98 13.44 62.42
CA THR A 301 18.12 14.33 63.58
C THR A 301 17.08 15.43 63.55
N THR A 302 16.14 15.29 64.46
CA THR A 302 15.30 16.33 65.05
C THR A 302 16.14 17.31 65.87
N GLY A 303 15.79 18.59 65.79
CA GLY A 303 16.29 19.69 66.61
C GLY A 303 15.56 20.97 66.22
#